data_AF-A0A7S3TJX4-F1
#
_entry.id   AF-A0A7S3TJX4-F1
#
_cell.length_a   1.000
_cell.length_b   1.000
_cell.length_c   1.000
_cell.angle_alpha   90.00
_cell.angle_beta   90.00
_cell.angle_gamma   90.00
#
_symmetry.space_group_name_H-M   'P 1'
#
loop_
_entity.id
_entity.type
_entity.pdbx_description
1 polymer ?
#
loop_
_entity_poly.entity_id
_entity_poly.type
_entity_poly.pdbx_seq_one_letter_code
_entity_poly.pdbx_strand_id
1 'polypeptide(L)'
;GTPMQNNLHELWALLNFLLPDIFTSADDFNSWFDITDKQVEQEVISQLHKVLKPFLLRRVKADVEGSIPPKTELIVYTQLSPMQRDQYKNILKRDMDALYSSSSATLAQNKSRLMNLVMQLRKCCNHPYLFEGVED
;
A
#
# COMPACT_ATOMS: atom_id res chain seq x y z
N GLY A 1 6.36 -14.39 1.57
CA GLY A 1 5.20 -14.38 0.66
C GLY A 1 5.01 -13.02 0.02
N THR A 2 5.02 -11.96 0.83
CA THR A 2 5.09 -10.56 0.41
C THR A 2 6.55 -10.09 0.49
N PRO A 3 7.13 -9.55 -0.60
CA PRO A 3 8.56 -9.26 -0.65
C PRO A 3 8.77 -7.86 -0.10
N MET A 4 8.81 -7.73 1.24
CA MET A 4 9.10 -6.48 1.95
C MET A 4 7.99 -5.42 1.76
N GLN A 5 7.37 -4.98 2.85
CA GLN A 5 6.57 -3.77 2.79
C GLN A 5 7.51 -2.59 2.51
N ASN A 6 7.01 -1.54 1.86
CA ASN A 6 7.77 -0.32 1.50
C ASN A 6 8.13 0.53 2.74
N ASN A 7 8.55 -0.09 3.84
CA ASN A 7 8.89 0.54 5.10
C ASN A 7 10.20 -0.03 5.64
N LEU A 8 11.24 0.80 5.67
CA LEU A 8 12.57 0.46 6.21
C LEU A 8 12.51 0.07 7.69
N HIS A 9 11.55 0.59 8.45
CA HIS A 9 11.40 0.25 9.86
C HIS A 9 10.92 -1.19 10.06
N GLU A 10 10.03 -1.69 9.20
CA GLU A 10 9.59 -3.10 9.25
C GLU A 10 10.73 -4.03 8.85
N LEU A 11 11.54 -3.62 7.87
CA LEU A 11 12.76 -4.32 7.51
C LEU A 11 13.71 -4.42 8.70
N TRP A 12 14.02 -3.31 9.37
CA TRP A 12 14.83 -3.33 10.59
C TRP A 12 14.25 -4.26 11.65
N ALA A 13 12.95 -4.20 11.92
CA ALA A 13 12.31 -5.04 12.92
C ALA A 13 12.47 -6.54 12.63
N LEU A 14 12.35 -6.94 11.35
CA LEU A 14 12.58 -8.32 10.92
C LEU A 14 14.05 -8.74 11.05
N LEU A 15 15.00 -7.82 10.77
CA LEU A 15 16.43 -8.10 10.89
C LEU A 15 16.89 -8.16 12.34
N ASN A 16 16.41 -7.26 13.19
CA ASN A 16 16.64 -7.29 14.64
C ASN A 16 16.06 -8.57 15.26
N PHE A 17 14.92 -9.06 14.79
CA PHE A 17 14.38 -10.33 15.24
C PHE A 17 15.28 -11.53 14.90
N LEU A 18 15.87 -11.54 13.69
CA LEU A 18 16.74 -12.63 13.26
C LEU A 18 18.15 -12.55 13.87
N LEU A 19 18.69 -11.33 14.03
CA LEU A 19 20.06 -11.06 14.47
C LEU A 19 20.10 -9.82 15.38
N PRO A 20 19.65 -9.95 16.65
CA PRO A 20 19.56 -8.83 17.57
C PRO A 20 20.92 -8.23 17.94
N ASP A 21 22.00 -9.04 17.91
CA ASP A 21 23.36 -8.60 18.26
C ASP A 21 23.97 -7.64 17.22
N ILE A 22 23.49 -7.68 15.98
CA ILE A 22 24.00 -6.86 14.87
C ILE A 22 23.11 -5.65 14.64
N PHE A 23 21.79 -5.80 14.78
CA PHE A 23 20.79 -4.77 14.47
C PHE A 23 20.11 -4.22 15.72
N THR A 24 20.89 -3.73 16.67
CA THR A 24 20.41 -3.29 18.00
C THR A 24 19.59 -2.00 17.99
N SER A 25 19.94 -1.03 17.14
CA SER A 25 19.35 0.32 17.12
C SER A 25 18.63 0.60 15.81
N ALA A 26 17.35 0.97 15.90
CA ALA A 26 16.56 1.41 14.76
C ALA A 26 17.03 2.77 14.22
N ASP A 27 17.53 3.64 15.10
CA ASP A 27 17.97 4.99 14.74
C ASP A 27 19.30 4.95 13.98
N ASP A 28 20.20 4.03 14.34
CA ASP A 28 21.46 3.81 13.61
C ASP A 28 21.18 3.20 12.23
N PHE A 29 20.23 2.27 12.16
CA PHE A 29 19.77 1.71 10.90
C PHE A 29 19.15 2.80 10.02
N ASN A 30 18.22 3.59 10.54
CA ASN A 30 17.62 4.71 9.81
C ASN A 30 18.69 5.70 9.36
N SER A 31 19.64 6.08 10.20
CA SER A 31 20.73 7.00 9.85
C SER A 31 21.64 6.47 8.73
N TRP A 32 21.83 5.14 8.67
CA TRP A 32 22.56 4.50 7.57
C TRP A 32 21.78 4.52 6.25
N PHE A 33 20.45 4.58 6.31
CA PHE A 33 19.55 4.65 5.14
C PHE A 33 19.01 6.05 4.83
N ASP A 34 19.14 7.03 5.72
CA ASP A 34 18.61 8.41 5.59
C ASP A 34 19.54 9.26 4.71
N ILE A 35 19.73 8.79 3.48
CA ILE A 35 20.55 9.47 2.50
C ILE A 35 19.60 10.03 1.46
N THR A 36 19.37 11.33 1.56
CA THR A 36 18.49 12.17 0.74
C THR A 36 18.80 12.11 -0.77
N ASP A 37 19.89 11.46 -1.15
CA ASP A 37 20.27 11.18 -2.53
C ASP A 37 19.78 9.80 -2.98
N LYS A 38 18.82 9.81 -3.91
CA LYS A 38 18.29 8.62 -4.62
C LYS A 38 19.38 7.75 -5.27
N GLN A 39 20.56 8.30 -5.54
CA GLN A 39 21.69 7.52 -6.07
C GLN A 39 22.34 6.64 -5.00
N VAL A 40 22.41 7.12 -3.76
CA VAL A 40 23.00 6.36 -2.65
C VAL A 40 22.03 5.28 -2.16
N GLU A 41 20.72 5.53 -2.27
CA GLU A 41 19.67 4.56 -1.93
C GLU A 41 19.87 3.21 -2.64
N GLN A 42 20.16 3.20 -3.95
CA GLN A 42 20.36 1.95 -4.69
C GLN A 42 21.63 1.20 -4.29
N GLU A 43 22.71 1.92 -3.98
CA GLU A 43 23.97 1.31 -3.60
C GLU A 43 23.87 0.68 -2.20
N VAL A 44 23.24 1.39 -1.26
CA VAL A 44 22.99 0.89 0.10
C VAL A 44 22.02 -0.31 0.08
N ILE A 45 20.95 -0.25 -0.73
CA ILE A 45 20.04 -1.39 -0.92
C ILE A 45 20.80 -2.60 -1.49
N SER A 46 21.69 -2.40 -2.46
CA SER A 46 22.50 -3.48 -3.05
C SER A 46 23.45 -4.11 -2.03
N GLN A 47 24.07 -3.30 -1.17
CA GLN A 47 24.92 -3.80 -0.08
C GLN A 47 24.10 -4.59 0.95
N LEU A 48 22.94 -4.08 1.35
CA LEU A 48 22.02 -4.80 2.23
C LEU A 48 21.60 -6.13 1.62
N HIS A 49 21.20 -6.14 0.34
CA HIS A 49 20.84 -7.37 -0.36
C HIS A 49 21.97 -8.41 -0.36
N LYS A 50 23.24 -7.99 -0.45
CA LYS A 50 24.40 -8.91 -0.35
C LYS A 50 24.53 -9.51 1.05
N VAL A 51 24.34 -8.70 2.10
CA VAL A 51 24.36 -9.17 3.49
C VAL A 51 23.18 -10.11 3.79
N LEU A 52 22.00 -9.82 3.24
CA LEU A 52 20.79 -10.61 3.46
C LEU A 52 20.69 -11.89 2.61
N LYS A 53 21.36 -11.95 1.46
CA LYS A 53 21.35 -13.08 0.53
C LYS A 53 21.62 -14.46 1.19
N PRO A 54 22.61 -14.62 2.10
CA PRO A 54 22.81 -15.90 2.79
C PRO A 54 21.71 -16.27 3.79
N PHE A 55 20.96 -15.29 4.30
CA PHE A 55 19.90 -15.50 5.31
C PHE A 55 18.50 -15.64 4.70
N LEU A 56 18.31 -15.16 3.46
CA LEU A 56 17.02 -15.11 2.81
C LEU A 56 17.03 -15.97 1.53
N LEU A 57 16.39 -17.14 1.60
CA LEU A 57 16.14 -17.96 0.42
C LEU A 57 14.88 -17.46 -0.31
N ARG A 58 15.07 -16.69 -1.38
CA ARG A 58 14.00 -16.29 -2.30
C ARG A 58 14.16 -17.03 -3.62
N ARG A 59 13.10 -17.70 -4.06
CA ARG A 59 13.00 -18.34 -5.39
C ARG A 59 11.80 -17.75 -6.11
N VAL A 60 11.90 -17.47 -7.40
CA VAL A 60 10.72 -17.13 -8.22
C VAL A 60 10.17 -18.38 -8.88
N LYS A 61 8.86 -18.42 -9.19
CA LYS A 61 8.22 -19.58 -9.82
C LYS A 61 8.90 -19.97 -11.14
N ALA A 62 9.40 -18.98 -11.88
CA ALA A 62 10.17 -19.18 -13.11
C ALA A 62 11.49 -19.95 -12.90
N ASP A 63 12.10 -19.91 -11.71
CA ASP A 63 13.38 -20.57 -11.42
C ASP A 63 13.21 -22.04 -10.99
N VAL A 64 12.00 -22.43 -10.57
CA VAL A 64 11.76 -23.71 -9.87
C VAL A 64 10.94 -24.68 -10.71
N GLU A 65 10.01 -24.20 -11.52
CA GLU A 65 9.04 -25.07 -12.20
C GLU A 65 8.77 -24.55 -13.62
N GLY A 66 9.31 -25.26 -14.63
CA GLY A 66 9.17 -24.90 -16.05
C GLY A 66 7.81 -25.28 -16.66
N SER A 67 7.01 -26.07 -15.95
CA SER A 67 5.66 -26.47 -16.40
C SER A 67 4.59 -25.40 -16.14
N ILE A 68 4.89 -24.36 -15.35
CA ILE A 68 3.93 -23.30 -15.02
C ILE A 68 3.93 -22.24 -16.14
N PRO A 69 2.79 -22.02 -16.82
CA PRO A 69 2.67 -20.94 -17.80
C PRO A 69 2.90 -19.57 -17.16
N PRO A 70 3.42 -18.58 -17.92
CA PRO A 70 3.63 -17.24 -17.40
C PRO A 70 2.30 -16.61 -16.95
N LYS A 71 2.33 -15.85 -15.84
CA LYS A 71 1.17 -15.08 -15.37
C LYS A 71 0.84 -14.02 -16.42
N THR A 72 -0.36 -14.07 -16.99
CA THR A 72 -0.92 -12.96 -17.78
C THR A 72 -1.75 -12.08 -16.86
N GLU A 73 -1.53 -10.77 -16.91
CA GLU A 73 -2.28 -9.77 -16.15
C GLU A 73 -3.01 -8.87 -17.14
N LEU A 74 -4.34 -8.81 -17.00
CA LEU A 74 -5.21 -8.01 -17.86
C LEU A 74 -6.02 -7.07 -16.99
N ILE A 75 -5.89 -5.77 -17.24
CA ILE A 75 -6.68 -4.73 -16.57
C ILE A 75 -7.94 -4.51 -17.40
N VAL A 76 -9.09 -4.97 -16.89
CA VAL A 76 -10.39 -4.78 -17.53
C VAL A 76 -11.03 -3.50 -16.98
N TYR A 77 -11.10 -2.47 -17.80
CA TYR A 77 -11.78 -1.23 -17.44
C TYR A 77 -13.29 -1.36 -17.62
N THR A 78 -14.04 -1.21 -16.53
CA THR A 78 -15.50 -1.32 -16.53
C THR A 78 -16.16 0.04 -16.28
N GLN A 79 -17.32 0.26 -16.90
CA GLN A 79 -18.14 1.45 -16.67
C GLN A 79 -19.05 1.23 -15.46
N LEU A 80 -19.37 2.31 -14.74
CA LEU A 80 -20.39 2.27 -13.68
C LEU A 80 -21.78 2.10 -14.30
N SER A 81 -22.58 1.21 -13.72
CA SER A 81 -24.01 1.06 -14.05
C SER A 81 -24.80 2.34 -13.71
N PRO A 82 -25.99 2.55 -14.30
CA PRO A 82 -26.81 3.72 -14.00
C PRO A 82 -27.09 3.90 -12.50
N MET A 83 -27.40 2.80 -11.80
CA MET A 83 -27.65 2.81 -10.36
C MET A 83 -26.40 3.16 -9.55
N GLN A 84 -25.25 2.59 -9.91
CA GLN A 84 -23.97 2.97 -9.29
C GLN A 84 -23.63 4.44 -9.54
N ARG A 85 -23.89 4.99 -10.73
CA ARG A 85 -23.61 6.40 -11.03
C ARG A 85 -24.42 7.35 -10.16
N ASP A 86 -25.69 7.04 -9.92
CA ASP A 86 -26.54 7.87 -9.08
C ASP A 86 -26.06 7.82 -7.61
N GLN A 87 -25.82 6.61 -7.11
CA GLN A 87 -25.30 6.41 -5.75
C GLN A 87 -23.92 7.08 -5.55
N TYR A 88 -23.04 6.99 -6.55
CA TYR A 88 -21.73 7.64 -6.53
C TYR A 88 -21.85 9.17 -6.43
N LYS A 89 -22.78 9.77 -7.17
CA LYS A 89 -23.08 11.20 -7.07
C LYS A 89 -23.65 11.58 -5.70
N ASN A 90 -24.54 10.75 -5.14
CA ASN A 90 -25.16 11.00 -3.84
C ASN A 90 -24.11 10.97 -2.71
N ILE A 91 -23.19 10.00 -2.75
CA ILE A 91 -22.06 9.89 -1.82
C ILE A 91 -21.16 11.13 -1.90
N LEU A 92 -20.80 11.57 -3.11
CA LEU A 92 -19.94 12.75 -3.29
C LEU A 92 -20.61 14.04 -2.80
N LYS A 93 -21.91 14.21 -3.06
CA LYS A 93 -22.67 15.39 -2.62
C LYS A 93 -22.73 15.49 -1.10
N ARG A 94 -22.90 14.37 -0.39
CA ARG A 94 -23.02 14.34 1.08
C ARG A 94 -21.76 14.87 1.79
N ASP A 95 -20.59 14.66 1.19
CA ASP A 95 -19.30 15.03 1.78
C ASP A 95 -18.56 16.12 0.96
N MET A 96 -19.29 16.89 0.15
CA MET A 96 -18.77 18.02 -0.63
C MET A 96 -18.01 19.04 0.22
N ASP A 97 -18.52 19.35 1.41
CA ASP A 97 -17.90 20.33 2.31
C ASP A 97 -16.53 19.86 2.80
N ALA A 98 -16.36 18.55 2.99
CA ALA A 98 -15.07 17.95 3.36
C ALA A 98 -14.07 17.96 2.20
N LEU A 99 -14.55 18.01 0.94
CA LEU A 99 -13.70 18.13 -0.26
C LEU A 99 -13.28 19.59 -0.52
N TYR A 100 -14.13 20.56 -0.19
CA TYR A 100 -13.83 21.99 -0.39
C TYR A 100 -13.17 22.69 0.80
N SER A 101 -13.13 22.06 1.98
CA SER A 101 -12.46 22.63 3.16
C SER A 101 -10.94 22.48 3.05
N SER A 102 -10.30 23.47 2.43
CA SER A 102 -8.83 23.58 2.27
C SER A 102 -8.13 24.23 3.48
N SER A 103 -8.79 24.36 4.63
CA SER A 103 -8.26 25.05 5.81
C SER A 103 -7.30 24.14 6.60
N SER A 104 -6.05 24.58 6.81
CA SER A 104 -4.98 23.76 7.42
C SER A 104 -5.26 23.26 8.84
N ALA A 105 -6.11 23.96 9.61
CA ALA A 105 -6.43 23.63 10.99
C ALA A 105 -7.35 22.41 11.16
N THR A 106 -8.06 21.97 10.11
CA THR A 106 -9.03 20.86 10.15
C THR A 106 -8.53 19.60 9.43
N LEU A 107 -7.30 19.59 8.91
CA LEU A 107 -6.77 18.53 8.05
C LEU A 107 -6.77 17.13 8.69
N ALA A 108 -6.44 17.01 9.97
CA ALA A 108 -6.42 15.72 10.68
C ALA A 108 -7.84 15.15 10.87
N GLN A 109 -8.82 16.02 11.16
CA GLN A 109 -10.23 15.66 11.33
C GLN A 109 -10.86 15.31 9.96
N ASN A 110 -10.47 16.03 8.92
CA ASN A 110 -10.88 15.77 7.54
C ASN A 110 -10.29 14.47 6.98
N LYS A 111 -9.08 14.05 7.41
CA LYS A 111 -8.45 12.81 6.93
C LYS A 111 -9.31 11.57 7.18
N SER A 112 -9.87 11.42 8.38
CA SER A 112 -10.75 10.28 8.71
C SER A 112 -12.04 10.30 7.89
N ARG A 113 -12.63 11.49 7.73
CA ARG A 113 -13.85 11.70 6.93
C ARG A 113 -13.63 11.39 5.45
N LEU A 114 -12.50 11.82 4.89
CA LEU A 114 -12.08 11.51 3.52
C LEU A 114 -11.76 10.02 3.34
N MET A 115 -11.14 9.38 4.34
CA MET A 115 -10.89 7.93 4.32
C MET A 115 -12.21 7.15 4.26
N ASN A 116 -13.22 7.58 5.02
CA ASN A 116 -14.56 7.00 4.98
C ASN A 116 -15.22 7.25 3.61
N LEU A 117 -15.11 8.46 3.06
CA LEU A 117 -15.61 8.76 1.72
C LEU A 117 -15.02 7.80 0.67
N VAL A 118 -13.70 7.63 0.65
CA VAL A 118 -13.02 6.67 -0.24
C VAL A 118 -13.53 5.25 -0.02
N MET A 119 -13.76 4.84 1.23
CA MET A 119 -14.34 3.54 1.55
C MET A 119 -15.74 3.37 0.94
N GLN A 120 -16.62 4.38 1.05
CA GLN A 120 -17.96 4.31 0.46
C GLN A 120 -17.90 4.28 -1.08
N LEU A 121 -17.03 5.08 -1.70
CA LEU A 121 -16.84 5.06 -3.15
C LEU A 121 -16.35 3.68 -3.62
N ARG A 122 -15.44 3.03 -2.87
CA ARG A 122 -15.01 1.65 -3.15
C ARG A 122 -16.18 0.65 -3.05
N LYS A 123 -17.04 0.76 -2.04
CA LYS A 123 -18.25 -0.08 -1.93
C LYS A 123 -19.16 0.09 -3.15
N CYS A 124 -19.39 1.34 -3.58
CA CYS A 124 -20.21 1.66 -4.75
C CYS A 124 -19.67 1.05 -6.05
N CYS A 125 -18.34 1.09 -6.26
CA CYS A 125 -17.71 0.49 -7.43
C CYS A 125 -17.79 -1.05 -7.42
N ASN A 126 -17.77 -1.68 -6.25
CA ASN A 126 -17.87 -3.14 -6.13
C ASN A 126 -19.29 -3.63 -6.40
N HIS A 127 -20.26 -3.21 -5.59
CA HIS A 127 -21.66 -3.59 -5.77
C HIS A 127 -22.61 -2.65 -5.00
N PRO A 128 -23.71 -2.16 -5.63
CA PRO A 128 -24.69 -1.30 -4.97
C PRO A 128 -25.35 -1.87 -3.72
N TYR A 129 -25.56 -3.20 -3.65
CA TYR A 129 -26.20 -3.85 -2.49
C TYR A 129 -25.32 -3.90 -1.23
N LEU A 130 -24.09 -3.38 -1.29
CA LEU A 130 -23.29 -3.16 -0.08
C LEU A 130 -23.79 -1.97 0.77
N PHE A 131 -24.80 -1.25 0.29
CA PHE A 131 -25.50 -0.20 1.03
C PHE A 131 -26.84 -0.72 1.52
N GLU A 132 -27.12 -0.48 2.80
CA GLU A 132 -28.40 -0.84 3.43
C GLU A 132 -29.56 -0.12 2.74
N GLY A 133 -30.68 -0.82 2.53
CA GLY A 133 -31.89 -0.27 1.91
C GLY A 133 -31.83 -0.11 0.38
N VAL A 134 -30.87 -0.74 -0.31
CA VAL A 134 -30.81 -0.76 -1.79
C VAL A 134 -31.32 -2.09 -2.37
N GLU A 135 -31.35 -3.16 -1.58
CA GLU A 135 -31.86 -4.48 -1.98
C GLU A 135 -33.36 -4.65 -1.71
N ASP A 136 -33.90 -3.93 -0.71
CA ASP A 136 -35.32 -3.96 -0.28
C ASP A 136 -36.22 -3.01 -1.09
#